data_AF-A0AAW2RJD0-F1
#
_entry.id   AF-A0AAW2RJD0-F1
#
_cell.length_a   1.000
_cell.length_b   1.000
_cell.length_c   1.000
_cell.angle_alpha   90.00
_cell.angle_beta   90.00
_cell.angle_gamma   90.00
#
_symmetry.space_group_name_H-M   'P 1'
#
loop_
_entity.id
_entity.type
_entity.pdbx_description
1 polymer ?
#
loop_
_entity_poly.entity_id
_entity_poly.type
_entity_poly.pdbx_seq_one_letter_code
_entity_poly.pdbx_strand_id
1 'polypeptide(L)'
;MHFLESRLAENLDLMHLTERLIQGKGQPNTLTMAEKLELWDRLKILSFTKMVSSLWAMNMLSLYIRVQVNILGRHLYIDTARGLGSSHLLDEAELIDKNDEQQFLACADYLSNYGLLALIHNTEAATMEVLKGKQLKDFFNVAVLHDTIIHILENLMIMGSPHHWVGYLMPEDAGVYKFVAASSSSGSDLSNATKFELLMGETRAVLSSAEFANIVDISLRRLVNGVLEDLSIHCGENNLATGMPLARLLPRIAHMGQLLLTESNRNRYIQIIRSIPEVELFFTLLYSSTPAS
;
A
#
# COMPACT_ATOMS: atom_id res chain seq x y z
N MET A 1 -9.93 3.58 -0.27
CA MET A 1 -9.54 3.34 1.14
C MET A 1 -10.49 2.39 1.85
N HIS A 2 -11.80 2.68 2.01
CA HIS A 2 -12.74 1.73 2.63
C HIS A 2 -12.80 0.38 1.90
N PHE A 3 -12.84 0.39 0.57
CA PHE A 3 -12.84 -0.85 -0.22
C PHE A 3 -11.57 -1.70 0.04
N LEU A 4 -10.40 -1.06 0.10
CA LEU A 4 -9.13 -1.71 0.45
C LEU A 4 -9.16 -2.33 1.85
N GLU A 5 -9.74 -1.61 2.83
CA GLU A 5 -9.93 -2.10 4.19
C GLU A 5 -10.79 -3.37 4.23
N SER A 6 -11.95 -3.36 3.58
CA SER A 6 -12.84 -4.53 3.52
C SER A 6 -12.12 -5.73 2.91
N ARG A 7 -11.41 -5.52 1.79
CA ARG A 7 -10.66 -6.58 1.11
C ARG A 7 -9.51 -7.14 1.96
N LEU A 8 -8.77 -6.30 2.68
CA LEU A 8 -7.73 -6.75 3.61
C LEU A 8 -8.32 -7.51 4.81
N ALA A 9 -9.47 -7.07 5.33
CA ALA A 9 -10.16 -7.76 6.42
C ALA A 9 -10.64 -9.15 6.00
N GLU A 10 -11.17 -9.29 4.79
CA GLU A 10 -11.61 -10.57 4.21
C GLU A 10 -10.44 -11.54 3.99
N ASN A 11 -9.33 -11.07 3.40
CA ASN A 11 -8.21 -11.94 3.03
C ASN A 11 -7.26 -12.27 4.20
N LEU A 12 -7.27 -11.44 5.26
CA LEU A 12 -6.46 -11.63 6.47
C LEU A 12 -7.33 -11.68 7.73
N ASP A 13 -8.33 -12.56 7.70
CA ASP A 13 -9.14 -12.86 8.88
C ASP A 13 -8.42 -13.78 9.86
N LEU A 14 -8.10 -13.22 11.02
CA LEU A 14 -7.40 -13.89 12.12
C LEU A 14 -8.37 -14.44 13.19
N MET A 15 -9.68 -14.17 13.06
CA MET A 15 -10.68 -14.59 14.05
C MET A 15 -10.73 -16.11 14.19
N HIS A 16 -10.73 -16.84 13.07
CA HIS A 16 -10.77 -18.30 13.10
C HIS A 16 -9.57 -18.91 13.87
N LEU A 17 -8.36 -18.35 13.73
CA LEU A 17 -7.17 -18.81 14.46
C LEU A 17 -7.28 -18.49 15.95
N THR A 18 -7.75 -17.28 16.26
CA THR A 18 -7.92 -16.81 17.63
C THR A 18 -8.97 -17.64 18.37
N GLU A 19 -10.11 -17.93 17.72
CA GLU A 19 -11.17 -18.77 18.26
C GLU A 19 -10.69 -20.21 18.52
N ARG A 20 -9.98 -20.82 17.57
CA ARG A 20 -9.40 -22.17 17.76
C ARG A 20 -8.42 -22.19 18.95
N LEU A 21 -7.60 -21.16 19.10
CA LEU A 21 -6.68 -21.03 20.24
C LEU A 21 -7.42 -20.85 21.58
N ILE A 22 -8.54 -20.12 21.59
CA ILE A 22 -9.39 -19.93 22.78
C ILE A 22 -10.08 -21.25 23.15
N GLN A 23 -10.67 -21.96 22.18
CA GLN A 23 -11.32 -23.26 22.40
C GLN A 23 -10.34 -24.29 22.97
N GLY A 24 -9.10 -24.33 22.46
CA GLY A 24 -8.03 -25.19 22.98
C GLY A 24 -7.55 -24.84 24.40
N LYS A 25 -7.86 -23.64 24.91
CA LYS A 25 -7.55 -23.25 26.29
C LYS A 25 -8.64 -23.69 27.28
N GLY A 26 -9.88 -23.81 26.83
CA GLY A 26 -11.05 -24.15 27.65
C GLY A 26 -11.32 -25.64 27.82
N GLN A 27 -10.75 -26.50 26.97
CA GLN A 27 -10.96 -27.95 27.01
C GLN A 27 -9.62 -28.70 26.87
N PRO A 28 -9.23 -29.54 27.86
CA PRO A 28 -7.88 -30.10 27.94
C PRO A 28 -7.48 -31.13 26.86
N ASN A 29 -8.37 -31.50 25.93
CA ASN A 29 -8.12 -32.55 24.92
C ASN A 29 -8.44 -32.14 23.46
N THR A 30 -8.73 -30.88 23.17
CA THR A 30 -9.23 -30.48 21.84
C THR A 30 -8.10 -30.16 20.84
N LEU A 31 -6.90 -29.83 21.32
CA LEU A 31 -5.73 -29.50 20.50
C LEU A 31 -4.48 -30.14 21.09
N THR A 32 -3.70 -30.81 20.26
CA THR A 32 -2.37 -31.29 20.64
C THR A 32 -1.40 -30.12 20.83
N MET A 33 -0.30 -30.36 21.56
CA MET A 33 0.73 -29.34 21.76
C MET A 33 1.36 -28.88 20.44
N ALA A 34 1.53 -29.79 19.47
CA ALA A 34 2.06 -29.48 18.15
C ALA A 34 1.13 -28.55 17.36
N GLU A 35 -0.16 -28.87 17.29
CA GLU A 35 -1.16 -28.03 16.61
C GLU A 35 -1.29 -26.66 17.27
N LYS A 36 -1.21 -26.59 18.60
CA LYS A 36 -1.23 -25.31 19.32
C LYS A 36 -0.04 -24.44 18.94
N LEU A 37 1.16 -25.01 18.86
CA LEU A 37 2.37 -24.27 18.44
C LEU A 37 2.25 -23.79 16.99
N GLU A 38 1.76 -24.64 16.09
CA GLU A 38 1.52 -24.28 14.69
C GLU A 38 0.52 -23.12 14.56
N LEU A 39 -0.59 -23.16 15.30
CA LEU A 39 -1.59 -22.09 15.31
C LEU A 39 -1.00 -20.76 15.79
N TRP A 40 -0.17 -20.79 16.84
CA TRP A 40 0.50 -19.59 17.32
C TRP A 40 1.54 -19.07 16.33
N ASP A 41 2.28 -19.95 15.66
CA ASP A 41 3.27 -19.56 14.66
C ASP A 41 2.59 -18.93 13.45
N ARG A 42 1.48 -19.52 12.98
CA ARG A 42 0.65 -18.94 11.92
C ARG A 42 0.05 -17.59 12.32
N LEU A 43 -0.46 -17.48 13.55
CA LEU A 43 -0.95 -16.20 14.08
C LEU A 43 0.16 -15.15 14.13
N LYS A 44 1.38 -15.55 14.52
CA LYS A 44 2.56 -14.69 14.54
C LYS A 44 2.85 -14.12 13.16
N ILE A 45 2.95 -14.97 12.14
CA ILE A 45 3.20 -14.54 10.76
C ILE A 45 2.06 -13.62 10.27
N LEU A 46 0.81 -14.09 10.32
CA LEU A 46 -0.30 -13.35 9.72
C LEU A 46 -0.62 -12.03 10.43
N SER A 47 -0.32 -11.90 11.73
CA SER A 47 -0.48 -10.62 12.44
C SER A 47 0.45 -9.55 11.88
N PHE A 48 1.72 -9.89 11.64
CA PHE A 48 2.68 -8.98 11.01
C PHE A 48 2.34 -8.75 9.54
N THR A 49 1.99 -9.82 8.79
CA THR A 49 1.54 -9.69 7.39
C THR A 49 0.41 -8.68 7.26
N LYS A 50 -0.61 -8.77 8.14
CA LYS A 50 -1.74 -7.84 8.14
C LYS A 50 -1.33 -6.42 8.41
N MET A 51 -0.56 -6.18 9.47
CA MET A 51 -0.12 -4.83 9.82
C MET A 51 0.74 -4.21 8.71
N VAL A 52 1.72 -4.96 8.20
CA VAL A 52 2.64 -4.46 7.17
C VAL A 52 1.92 -4.26 5.82
N SER A 53 1.05 -5.19 5.42
CA SER A 53 0.26 -5.04 4.19
C SER A 53 -0.67 -3.83 4.26
N SER A 54 -1.36 -3.62 5.39
CA SER A 54 -2.21 -2.44 5.60
C SER A 54 -1.40 -1.14 5.54
N LEU A 55 -0.25 -1.10 6.21
CA LEU A 55 0.64 0.06 6.24
C LEU A 55 1.15 0.42 4.84
N TRP A 56 1.67 -0.58 4.12
CA TRP A 56 2.20 -0.42 2.78
C TRP A 56 1.10 -0.01 1.79
N ALA A 57 -0.04 -0.71 1.79
CA ALA A 57 -1.14 -0.43 0.87
C ALA A 57 -1.73 0.96 1.08
N MET A 58 -1.89 1.40 2.33
CA MET A 58 -2.34 2.76 2.66
C MET A 58 -1.35 3.81 2.15
N ASN A 59 -0.06 3.64 2.44
CA ASN A 59 0.98 4.57 2.01
C ASN A 59 0.99 4.70 0.48
N MET A 60 1.05 3.55 -0.20
CA MET A 60 1.16 3.50 -1.65
C MET A 60 -0.08 4.02 -2.34
N LEU A 61 -1.28 3.68 -1.88
CA LEU A 61 -2.50 4.24 -2.45
C LEU A 61 -2.58 5.76 -2.26
N SER A 62 -2.15 6.27 -1.10
CA SER A 62 -2.09 7.72 -0.84
C SER A 62 -1.11 8.45 -1.77
N LEU A 63 0.07 7.87 -2.00
CA LEU A 63 1.07 8.45 -2.91
C LEU A 63 0.63 8.31 -4.38
N TYR A 64 0.09 7.14 -4.76
CA TYR A 64 -0.37 6.85 -6.11
C TYR A 64 -1.47 7.80 -6.58
N ILE A 65 -2.49 8.04 -5.74
CA ILE A 65 -3.57 9.00 -6.07
C ILE A 65 -2.98 10.40 -6.26
N ARG A 66 -1.99 10.81 -5.45
CA ARG A 66 -1.32 12.10 -5.63
C ARG A 66 -0.53 12.13 -6.94
N VAL A 67 0.15 11.04 -7.33
CA VAL A 67 0.83 10.96 -8.63
C VAL A 67 -0.18 11.16 -9.75
N GLN A 68 -1.28 10.41 -9.74
CA GLN A 68 -2.33 10.52 -10.76
C GLN A 68 -2.90 11.93 -10.85
N VAL A 69 -3.34 12.52 -9.73
CA VAL A 69 -3.95 13.85 -9.74
C VAL A 69 -2.96 14.94 -10.15
N ASN A 70 -1.68 14.84 -9.80
CA ASN A 70 -0.67 15.83 -10.23
C ASN A 70 -0.36 15.70 -11.72
N ILE A 71 -0.20 14.48 -12.24
CA ILE A 71 0.01 14.25 -13.67
C ILE A 71 -1.20 14.78 -14.44
N LEU A 72 -2.41 14.32 -14.10
CA LEU A 72 -3.63 14.73 -14.80
C LEU A 72 -3.85 16.24 -14.70
N GLY A 73 -3.76 16.82 -13.50
CA GLY A 73 -3.95 18.24 -13.28
C GLY A 73 -2.95 19.10 -14.05
N ARG A 74 -1.72 18.61 -14.25
CA ARG A 74 -0.72 19.29 -15.06
C ARG A 74 -1.07 19.26 -16.55
N HIS A 75 -1.47 18.11 -17.08
CA HIS A 75 -1.91 18.01 -18.48
C HIS A 75 -3.12 18.91 -18.75
N LEU A 76 -4.13 18.89 -17.87
CA LEU A 76 -5.31 19.77 -17.97
C LEU A 76 -4.96 21.26 -17.89
N TYR A 77 -3.98 21.62 -17.05
CA TYR A 77 -3.48 23.00 -16.97
C TYR A 77 -2.82 23.45 -18.28
N ILE A 78 -1.96 22.60 -18.87
CA ILE A 78 -1.29 22.89 -20.14
C ILE A 78 -2.32 23.01 -21.28
N ASP A 79 -3.30 22.11 -21.34
CA ASP A 79 -4.38 22.12 -22.33
C ASP A 79 -5.18 23.43 -22.24
N THR A 80 -5.52 23.85 -21.01
CA THR A 80 -6.21 25.12 -20.77
C THR A 80 -5.36 26.32 -21.18
N ALA A 81 -4.07 26.33 -20.83
CA ALA A 81 -3.14 27.42 -21.15
C ALA A 81 -2.93 27.57 -22.66
N ARG A 82 -2.85 26.45 -23.40
CA ARG A 82 -2.79 26.44 -24.87
C ARG A 82 -4.07 26.99 -25.48
N GLY A 83 -5.24 26.55 -25.01
CA GLY A 83 -6.54 27.03 -25.51
C GLY A 83 -6.79 28.53 -25.32
N LEU A 84 -6.20 29.12 -24.27
CA LEU A 84 -6.24 30.57 -24.03
C LEU A 84 -5.25 31.36 -24.92
N GLY A 85 -4.15 30.74 -25.34
CA GLY A 85 -3.06 31.37 -26.10
C GLY A 85 -3.19 31.30 -27.63
N SER A 86 -3.90 30.30 -28.17
CA SER A 86 -4.08 30.09 -29.61
C SER A 86 -5.50 30.42 -30.07
N SER A 87 -5.66 31.51 -30.85
CA SER A 87 -6.95 31.92 -31.46
C SER A 87 -7.40 31.04 -32.64
N HIS A 88 -6.76 29.90 -32.90
CA HIS A 88 -7.02 29.07 -34.08
C HIS A 88 -6.78 27.59 -33.76
N LEU A 89 -7.87 26.81 -33.80
CA LEU A 89 -7.93 25.34 -33.94
C LEU A 89 -6.90 24.54 -33.12
N LEU A 90 -7.16 24.36 -31.81
CA LEU A 90 -6.71 23.12 -31.18
C LEU A 90 -7.43 21.99 -31.89
N ASP A 91 -6.69 21.03 -32.45
CA ASP A 91 -7.29 19.80 -32.93
C ASP A 91 -7.88 19.10 -31.69
N GLU A 92 -9.20 18.87 -31.64
CA GLU A 92 -9.86 18.25 -30.48
C GLU A 92 -9.21 16.89 -30.12
N ALA A 93 -8.53 16.26 -31.08
CA ALA A 93 -7.73 15.06 -30.93
C ALA A 93 -6.50 15.21 -30.00
N GLU A 94 -6.04 16.43 -29.70
CA GLU A 94 -4.90 16.66 -28.81
C GLU A 94 -5.28 16.81 -27.32
N LEU A 95 -6.56 17.04 -27.00
CA LEU A 95 -7.04 17.22 -25.63
C LEU A 95 -7.30 15.87 -24.94
N ILE A 96 -7.16 15.84 -23.62
CA ILE A 96 -7.64 14.70 -22.82
C ILE A 96 -9.16 14.78 -22.74
N ASP A 97 -9.85 13.75 -23.21
CA ASP A 97 -11.31 13.68 -23.07
C ASP A 97 -11.73 13.19 -21.67
N LYS A 98 -12.99 13.47 -21.30
CA LYS A 98 -13.54 13.11 -19.98
C LYS A 98 -13.56 11.60 -19.71
N ASN A 99 -13.66 10.77 -20.75
CA ASN A 99 -13.62 9.33 -20.59
C ASN A 99 -12.20 8.89 -20.22
N ASP A 100 -11.18 9.41 -20.87
CA ASP A 100 -9.77 9.14 -20.55
C ASP A 100 -9.41 9.62 -19.14
N GLU A 101 -9.90 10.80 -18.72
CA GLU A 101 -9.77 11.27 -17.33
C GLU A 101 -10.35 10.28 -16.31
N GLN A 102 -11.57 9.81 -16.55
CA GLN A 102 -12.29 8.89 -15.66
C GLN A 102 -11.62 7.52 -15.60
N GLN A 103 -11.22 6.97 -16.76
CA GLN A 103 -10.50 5.69 -16.83
C GLN A 103 -9.17 5.77 -16.10
N PHE A 104 -8.44 6.88 -16.25
CA PHE A 104 -7.17 7.08 -15.57
C PHE A 104 -7.34 7.11 -14.05
N LEU A 105 -8.29 7.90 -13.53
CA LEU A 105 -8.53 7.99 -12.09
C LEU A 105 -9.09 6.68 -11.50
N ALA A 106 -9.90 5.93 -12.25
CA ALA A 106 -10.43 4.63 -11.84
C ALA A 106 -9.32 3.58 -11.60
N CYS A 107 -8.14 3.74 -12.19
CA CYS A 107 -7.01 2.83 -11.97
C CYS A 107 -6.51 2.80 -10.51
N ALA A 108 -6.89 3.77 -9.66
CA ALA A 108 -6.61 3.72 -8.22
C ALA A 108 -7.21 2.47 -7.52
N ASP A 109 -8.26 1.88 -8.08
CA ASP A 109 -8.88 0.68 -7.53
C ASP A 109 -8.11 -0.61 -7.87
N TYR A 110 -7.11 -0.55 -8.76
CA TYR A 110 -6.35 -1.73 -9.21
C TYR A 110 -5.72 -2.49 -8.05
N LEU A 111 -5.12 -1.76 -7.09
CA LEU A 111 -4.51 -2.36 -5.91
C LEU A 111 -5.52 -3.24 -5.15
N SER A 112 -6.74 -2.75 -4.93
CA SER A 112 -7.75 -3.44 -4.13
C SER A 112 -8.38 -4.63 -4.88
N ASN A 113 -8.49 -4.52 -6.21
CA ASN A 113 -9.11 -5.52 -7.07
C ASN A 113 -8.16 -6.64 -7.46
N TYR A 114 -6.92 -6.32 -7.82
CA TYR A 114 -5.99 -7.24 -8.47
C TYR A 114 -4.66 -7.37 -7.72
N GLY A 115 -4.05 -6.24 -7.32
CA GLY A 115 -2.72 -6.23 -6.71
C GLY A 115 -2.67 -6.80 -5.29
N LEU A 116 -3.78 -6.76 -4.56
CA LEU A 116 -3.82 -7.04 -3.12
C LEU A 116 -3.38 -8.46 -2.77
N LEU A 117 -3.82 -9.47 -3.52
CA LEU A 117 -3.48 -10.86 -3.22
C LEU A 117 -1.98 -11.12 -3.37
N ALA A 118 -1.38 -10.56 -4.42
CA ALA A 118 0.06 -10.65 -4.64
C ALA A 118 0.83 -9.89 -3.54
N LEU A 119 0.36 -8.71 -3.13
CA LEU A 119 0.92 -7.96 -2.00
C LEU A 119 0.90 -8.80 -0.71
N ILE A 120 -0.25 -9.38 -0.36
CA ILE A 120 -0.41 -10.19 0.86
C ILE A 120 0.54 -11.39 0.81
N HIS A 121 0.56 -12.13 -0.30
CA HIS A 121 1.41 -13.30 -0.46
C HIS A 121 2.90 -12.95 -0.30
N ASN A 122 3.36 -11.88 -0.96
CA ASN A 122 4.77 -11.48 -0.89
C ASN A 122 5.13 -10.89 0.48
N THR A 123 4.20 -10.17 1.12
CA THR A 123 4.39 -9.68 2.50
C THR A 123 4.46 -10.84 3.49
N GLU A 124 3.67 -11.90 3.30
CA GLU A 124 3.74 -13.12 4.11
C GLU A 124 5.09 -13.80 3.94
N ALA A 125 5.60 -13.94 2.71
CA ALA A 125 6.93 -14.49 2.44
C ALA A 125 8.05 -13.68 3.12
N ALA A 126 8.03 -12.35 2.98
CA ALA A 126 8.98 -11.46 3.67
C ALA A 126 8.88 -11.59 5.20
N THR A 127 7.66 -11.66 5.73
CA THR A 127 7.40 -11.81 7.16
C THR A 127 7.94 -13.15 7.69
N MET A 128 7.73 -14.24 6.96
CA MET A 128 8.27 -15.56 7.32
C MET A 128 9.79 -15.55 7.38
N GLU A 129 10.46 -14.89 6.45
CA GLU A 129 11.93 -14.82 6.46
C GLU A 129 12.45 -13.95 7.62
N VAL A 130 11.87 -12.77 7.87
CA VAL A 130 12.33 -11.89 8.98
C VAL A 130 12.01 -12.47 10.36
N LEU A 131 10.89 -13.16 10.52
CA LEU A 131 10.49 -13.76 11.79
C LEU A 131 11.04 -15.18 11.99
N LYS A 132 11.84 -15.69 11.05
CA LYS A 132 12.48 -17.00 11.15
C LYS A 132 13.34 -17.07 12.41
N GLY A 133 13.14 -18.13 13.19
CA GLY A 133 13.84 -18.33 14.46
C GLY A 133 13.34 -17.49 15.64
N LYS A 134 12.47 -16.48 15.42
CA LYS A 134 11.86 -15.71 16.52
C LYS A 134 10.75 -16.52 17.19
N GLN A 135 10.85 -16.67 18.51
CA GLN A 135 9.93 -17.42 19.34
C GLN A 135 8.92 -16.52 20.04
N LEU A 136 7.77 -17.09 20.39
CA LEU A 136 6.68 -16.40 21.11
C LEU A 136 7.09 -15.82 22.47
N LYS A 137 8.13 -16.37 23.08
CA LYS A 137 8.68 -15.95 24.37
C LYS A 137 9.69 -14.81 24.26
N ASP A 138 10.15 -14.50 23.05
CA ASP A 138 11.16 -13.47 22.83
C ASP A 138 10.58 -12.11 23.19
N PHE A 139 11.42 -11.27 23.80
CA PHE A 139 11.01 -9.94 24.25
C PHE A 139 11.21 -8.93 23.13
N PHE A 140 10.14 -8.18 22.84
CA PHE A 140 10.14 -7.09 21.88
C PHE A 140 9.92 -5.79 22.63
N ASN A 141 10.88 -4.86 22.48
CA ASN A 141 10.72 -3.46 22.85
C ASN A 141 10.44 -2.63 21.58
N VAL A 142 10.27 -1.31 21.75
CA VAL A 142 9.98 -0.39 20.63
C VAL A 142 11.03 -0.50 19.51
N ALA A 143 12.32 -0.54 19.84
CA ALA A 143 13.40 -0.60 18.86
C ALA A 143 13.40 -1.92 18.09
N VAL A 144 13.32 -3.06 18.78
CA VAL A 144 13.28 -4.39 18.14
C VAL A 144 12.04 -4.52 17.24
N LEU A 145 10.90 -3.96 17.66
CA LEU A 145 9.69 -3.99 16.87
C LEU A 145 9.79 -3.07 15.64
N HIS A 146 10.32 -1.85 15.82
CA HIS A 146 10.63 -0.93 14.73
C HIS A 146 11.49 -1.62 13.67
N ASP A 147 12.64 -2.15 14.09
CA ASP A 147 13.58 -2.78 13.17
C ASP A 147 12.95 -3.99 12.50
N THR A 148 12.18 -4.79 13.22
CA THR A 148 11.47 -5.94 12.63
C THR A 148 10.50 -5.49 11.53
N ILE A 149 9.71 -4.44 11.75
CA ILE A 149 8.75 -3.92 10.75
C ILE A 149 9.50 -3.36 9.53
N ILE A 150 10.56 -2.58 9.76
CA ILE A 150 11.39 -2.02 8.70
C ILE A 150 12.04 -3.13 7.86
N HIS A 151 12.61 -4.16 8.48
CA HIS A 151 13.22 -5.27 7.75
C HIS A 151 12.19 -6.06 6.93
N ILE A 152 10.94 -6.19 7.37
CA ILE A 152 9.88 -6.83 6.57
C ILE A 152 9.57 -5.95 5.34
N LEU A 153 9.44 -4.63 5.52
CA LEU A 153 9.20 -3.70 4.42
C LEU A 153 10.37 -3.68 3.41
N GLU A 154 11.61 -3.65 3.90
CA GLU A 154 12.80 -3.69 3.05
C GLU A 154 12.88 -4.99 2.25
N ASN A 155 12.65 -6.14 2.90
CA ASN A 155 12.59 -7.43 2.21
C ASN A 155 11.49 -7.44 1.13
N LEU A 156 10.30 -6.91 1.45
CA LEU A 156 9.21 -6.80 0.48
C LEU A 156 9.60 -5.94 -0.74
N MET A 157 10.36 -4.87 -0.55
CA MET A 157 10.76 -3.95 -1.63
C MET A 157 11.88 -4.49 -2.53
N ILE A 158 12.76 -5.35 -2.00
CA ILE A 158 13.85 -5.99 -2.78
C ILE A 158 13.45 -7.35 -3.37
N MET A 159 12.25 -7.86 -3.08
CA MET A 159 11.76 -9.12 -3.63
C MET A 159 11.55 -9.01 -5.15
N GLY A 160 12.09 -9.99 -5.88
CA GLY A 160 11.89 -10.10 -7.33
C GLY A 160 12.77 -9.14 -8.12
N SER A 161 12.21 -8.57 -9.20
CA SER A 161 12.90 -7.59 -10.02
C SER A 161 12.87 -6.19 -9.40
N PRO A 162 13.81 -5.30 -9.77
CA PRO A 162 13.70 -3.88 -9.42
C PRO A 162 12.32 -3.35 -9.78
N HIS A 163 11.69 -2.62 -8.85
CA HIS A 163 10.35 -2.03 -9.03
C HIS A 163 9.19 -3.05 -9.20
N HIS A 164 9.37 -4.33 -8.83
CA HIS A 164 8.28 -5.33 -8.81
C HIS A 164 7.02 -4.83 -8.10
N TRP A 165 7.20 -4.00 -7.07
CA TRP A 165 6.11 -3.40 -6.32
C TRP A 165 5.17 -2.49 -7.14
N VAL A 166 5.61 -1.98 -8.31
CA VAL A 166 4.76 -1.24 -9.26
C VAL A 166 3.65 -2.14 -9.80
N GLY A 167 3.91 -3.44 -9.95
CA GLY A 167 2.95 -4.45 -10.39
C GLY A 167 1.75 -4.60 -9.46
N TYR A 168 1.85 -4.18 -8.19
CA TYR A 168 0.69 -4.15 -7.28
C TYR A 168 -0.26 -2.99 -7.57
N LEU A 169 0.22 -1.91 -8.19
CA LEU A 169 -0.56 -0.68 -8.42
C LEU A 169 -1.07 -0.59 -9.85
N MET A 170 -0.40 -1.23 -10.81
CA MET A 170 -0.75 -1.16 -12.22
C MET A 170 -0.26 -2.39 -13.01
N PRO A 171 -1.04 -2.84 -14.02
CA PRO A 171 -0.71 -4.01 -14.83
C PRO A 171 0.51 -3.75 -15.73
N GLU A 172 1.39 -4.73 -15.88
CA GLU A 172 2.65 -4.62 -16.64
C GLU A 172 2.47 -4.26 -18.12
N ASP A 173 1.38 -4.69 -18.73
CA ASP A 173 1.11 -4.48 -20.16
C ASP A 173 -0.04 -3.49 -20.37
N ALA A 174 0.17 -2.51 -21.26
CA ALA A 174 -0.80 -1.47 -21.58
C ALA A 174 -2.10 -2.04 -22.17
N GLY A 175 -2.03 -3.21 -22.82
CA GLY A 175 -3.21 -3.90 -23.36
C GLY A 175 -4.21 -4.37 -22.29
N VAL A 176 -3.80 -4.47 -21.02
CA VAL A 176 -4.66 -4.99 -19.93
C VAL A 176 -5.58 -3.91 -19.36
N TYR A 177 -5.26 -2.62 -19.54
CA TYR A 177 -6.13 -1.53 -19.08
C TYR A 177 -7.51 -1.54 -19.74
N LYS A 178 -7.61 -2.08 -20.97
CA LYS A 178 -8.89 -2.31 -21.65
C LYS A 178 -9.84 -3.19 -20.83
N PHE A 179 -9.35 -4.14 -20.02
CA PHE A 179 -10.20 -5.02 -19.22
C PHE A 179 -10.59 -4.42 -17.86
N VAL A 180 -9.79 -3.51 -17.32
CA VAL A 180 -10.08 -2.82 -16.05
C VAL A 180 -11.09 -1.68 -16.28
N ALA A 181 -11.07 -1.06 -17.46
CA ALA A 181 -12.01 -0.01 -17.89
C ALA A 181 -13.22 -0.53 -18.69
N ALA A 182 -13.22 -1.78 -19.19
CA ALA A 182 -14.33 -2.36 -19.95
C ALA A 182 -15.51 -2.76 -19.06
N SER A 183 -16.22 -1.75 -18.53
CA SER A 183 -17.67 -1.82 -18.37
C SER A 183 -18.40 -0.93 -19.37
N SER A 184 -17.71 -0.27 -20.29
CA SER A 184 -18.35 0.51 -21.35
C SER A 184 -17.55 0.58 -22.66
N SER A 185 -18.00 -0.24 -23.61
CA SER A 185 -17.91 -0.08 -25.07
C SER A 185 -16.68 -0.59 -25.84
N SER A 186 -16.99 -0.89 -27.09
CA SER A 186 -16.36 -1.77 -28.06
C SER A 186 -15.59 -1.00 -29.14
N GLY A 187 -14.54 -1.62 -29.68
CA GLY A 187 -14.13 -1.42 -31.07
C GLY A 187 -12.83 -0.65 -31.30
N SER A 188 -11.85 -1.35 -31.90
CA SER A 188 -10.77 -0.92 -32.80
C SER A 188 -10.26 0.54 -32.78
N ASP A 189 -8.99 0.73 -32.40
CA ASP A 189 -7.90 1.00 -33.35
C ASP A 189 -6.55 0.90 -32.61
N LEU A 190 -5.52 0.38 -33.29
CA LEU A 190 -4.26 -0.07 -32.69
C LEU A 190 -3.05 0.81 -33.07
N SER A 191 -3.26 2.05 -33.56
CA SER A 191 -2.18 2.84 -34.19
C SER A 191 -1.87 4.22 -33.59
N ASN A 192 -2.61 4.70 -32.60
CA ASN A 192 -2.23 5.87 -31.80
C ASN A 192 -2.49 5.53 -30.34
N ALA A 193 -1.48 5.65 -29.48
CA ALA A 193 -1.69 5.46 -28.05
C ALA A 193 -2.74 6.47 -27.56
N THR A 194 -3.78 6.00 -26.86
CA THR A 194 -4.81 6.91 -26.31
C THR A 194 -4.17 7.86 -25.30
N LYS A 195 -4.81 9.00 -25.01
CA LYS A 195 -4.30 9.92 -23.97
C LYS A 195 -4.23 9.22 -22.62
N PHE A 196 -5.19 8.34 -22.35
CA PHE A 196 -5.13 7.39 -21.25
C PHE A 196 -3.83 6.56 -21.20
N GLU A 197 -3.40 5.95 -22.32
CA GLU A 197 -2.15 5.17 -22.37
C GLU A 197 -0.91 6.04 -22.09
N LEU A 198 -0.90 7.29 -22.55
CA LEU A 198 0.16 8.26 -22.23
C LEU A 198 0.21 8.57 -20.74
N LEU A 199 -0.95 8.84 -20.10
CA LEU A 199 -1.03 9.09 -18.66
C LEU A 199 -0.56 7.88 -17.85
N MET A 200 -0.92 6.67 -18.27
CA MET A 200 -0.47 5.43 -17.62
C MET A 200 1.03 5.20 -17.80
N GLY A 201 1.55 5.45 -19.00
CA GLY A 201 2.99 5.35 -19.31
C GLY A 201 3.81 6.30 -18.46
N GLU A 202 3.38 7.56 -18.34
CA GLU A 202 4.03 8.54 -17.48
C GLU A 202 3.96 8.15 -16.01
N THR A 203 2.79 7.71 -15.53
CA THR A 203 2.62 7.23 -14.15
C THR A 203 3.59 6.09 -13.86
N ARG A 204 3.71 5.11 -14.77
CA ARG A 204 4.66 4.01 -14.65
C ARG A 204 6.11 4.49 -14.56
N ALA A 205 6.50 5.46 -15.38
CA ALA A 205 7.84 6.04 -15.36
C ALA A 205 8.12 6.72 -14.01
N VAL A 206 7.17 7.49 -13.49
CA VAL A 206 7.27 8.15 -12.18
C VAL A 206 7.39 7.12 -11.06
N LEU A 207 6.53 6.10 -11.02
CA LEU A 207 6.61 5.06 -9.99
C LEU A 207 7.92 4.27 -10.07
N SER A 208 8.44 4.02 -11.27
CA SER A 208 9.70 3.28 -11.46
C SER A 208 10.95 4.14 -11.24
N SER A 209 10.80 5.40 -10.83
CA SER A 209 11.92 6.31 -10.59
C SER A 209 12.59 6.09 -9.22
N ALA A 210 13.89 6.35 -9.14
CA ALA A 210 14.63 6.27 -7.88
C ALA A 210 14.16 7.34 -6.88
N GLU A 211 13.75 8.51 -7.38
CA GLU A 211 13.20 9.61 -6.61
C GLU A 211 11.91 9.18 -5.92
N PHE A 212 10.98 8.56 -6.65
CA PHE A 212 9.74 8.06 -6.06
C PHE A 212 10.00 6.90 -5.09
N ALA A 213 10.92 5.98 -5.40
CA ALA A 213 11.31 4.92 -4.47
C ALA A 213 11.84 5.48 -3.13
N ASN A 214 12.63 6.56 -3.17
CA ASN A 214 13.09 7.26 -1.98
C ASN A 214 11.93 7.92 -1.21
N ILE A 215 10.97 8.53 -1.91
CA ILE A 215 9.75 9.08 -1.29
C ILE A 215 8.95 8.00 -0.55
N VAL A 216 8.83 6.82 -1.15
CA VAL A 216 8.16 5.66 -0.53
C VAL A 216 8.90 5.20 0.73
N ASP A 217 10.24 5.11 0.70
CA ASP A 217 11.03 4.71 1.87
C ASP A 217 10.89 5.70 3.03
N ILE A 218 11.06 7.01 2.77
CA ILE A 218 10.93 8.07 3.78
C ILE A 218 9.52 8.04 4.38
N SER A 219 8.49 7.92 3.55
CA SER A 219 7.10 7.94 4.02
C SER A 219 6.76 6.71 4.85
N LEU A 220 7.20 5.52 4.43
CA LEU A 220 7.01 4.28 5.20
C LEU A 220 7.72 4.34 6.55
N ARG A 221 8.99 4.78 6.61
CA ARG A 221 9.72 4.94 7.88
C ARG A 221 9.00 5.91 8.82
N ARG A 222 8.49 7.02 8.30
CA ARG A 222 7.73 7.99 9.10
C ARG A 222 6.42 7.40 9.62
N LEU A 223 5.72 6.63 8.80
CA LEU A 223 4.49 5.94 9.20
C LEU A 223 4.75 4.86 10.25
N VAL A 224 5.82 4.05 10.11
CA VAL A 224 6.20 3.05 11.12
C VAL A 224 6.37 3.70 12.49
N ASN A 225 7.03 4.87 12.56
CA ASN A 225 7.15 5.62 13.82
C ASN A 225 5.79 5.99 14.40
N GLY A 226 4.88 6.54 13.58
CA GLY A 226 3.52 6.88 14.03
C GLY A 226 2.71 5.66 14.51
N VAL A 227 2.83 4.53 13.82
CA VAL A 227 2.18 3.27 14.23
C VAL A 227 2.72 2.76 15.56
N LEU A 228 4.03 2.88 15.79
CA LEU A 228 4.65 2.46 17.04
C LEU A 228 4.28 3.36 18.22
N GLU A 229 4.12 4.66 18.00
CA GLU A 229 3.56 5.57 19.01
C GLU A 229 2.17 5.08 19.44
N ASP A 230 1.29 4.83 18.46
CA ASP A 230 -0.09 4.41 18.72
C ASP A 230 -0.17 3.01 19.35
N LEU A 231 0.76 2.12 18.98
CA LEU A 231 0.90 0.79 19.56
C LEU A 231 1.44 0.87 20.99
N SER A 232 2.37 1.79 21.27
CA SER A 232 2.91 2.02 22.62
C SER A 232 1.81 2.48 23.57
N ILE A 233 0.92 3.36 23.11
CA ILE A 233 -0.26 3.82 23.86
C ILE A 233 -1.18 2.63 24.16
N HIS A 234 -1.53 1.82 23.15
CA HIS A 234 -2.33 0.60 23.35
C HIS A 234 -1.64 -0.43 24.25
N CYS A 235 -0.30 -0.38 24.32
CA CYS A 235 0.47 -1.28 25.15
C CYS A 235 0.52 -0.87 26.64
N GLY A 236 0.22 0.40 26.93
CA GLY A 236 0.70 1.12 28.10
C GLY A 236 2.16 1.51 27.90
N GLU A 237 2.46 2.81 27.88
CA GLU A 237 3.77 3.38 27.48
C GLU A 237 4.97 2.68 28.13
N ASN A 238 4.89 2.38 29.43
CA ASN A 238 5.96 1.73 30.18
C ASN A 238 6.21 0.26 29.80
N ASN A 239 5.21 -0.45 29.28
CA ASN A 239 5.31 -1.88 28.99
C ASN A 239 6.12 -2.16 27.71
N LEU A 240 5.92 -1.37 26.65
CA LEU A 240 6.67 -1.58 25.40
C LEU A 240 8.07 -0.97 25.46
N ALA A 241 8.27 0.08 26.27
CA ALA A 241 9.59 0.65 26.53
C ALA A 241 10.53 -0.34 27.24
N THR A 242 10.02 -1.09 28.23
CA THR A 242 10.77 -2.13 28.95
C THR A 242 10.85 -3.46 28.22
N GLY A 243 9.98 -3.65 27.21
CA GLY A 243 9.89 -4.85 26.39
C GLY A 243 8.88 -5.86 26.93
N MET A 244 8.18 -6.53 26.02
CA MET A 244 7.19 -7.56 26.37
C MET A 244 7.31 -8.81 25.49
N PRO A 245 6.89 -9.99 25.99
CA PRO A 245 6.90 -11.22 25.19
C PRO A 245 6.06 -11.08 23.92
N LEU A 246 6.57 -11.60 22.80
CA LEU A 246 5.90 -11.54 21.49
C LEU A 246 4.47 -12.07 21.54
N ALA A 247 4.21 -13.18 22.22
CA ALA A 247 2.85 -13.75 22.37
C ALA A 247 1.82 -12.74 22.92
N ARG A 248 2.24 -11.82 23.80
CA ARG A 248 1.36 -10.78 24.36
C ARG A 248 1.23 -9.57 23.44
N LEU A 249 2.16 -9.38 22.53
CA LEU A 249 2.18 -8.29 21.55
C LEU A 249 1.35 -8.62 20.31
N LEU A 250 1.29 -9.90 19.89
CA LEU A 250 0.58 -10.33 18.68
C LEU A 250 -0.88 -9.84 18.57
N PRO A 251 -1.73 -9.94 19.61
CA PRO A 251 -3.09 -9.42 19.51
C PRO A 251 -3.15 -7.91 19.24
N ARG A 252 -2.16 -7.17 19.75
CA ARG A 252 -2.07 -5.70 19.58
C ARG A 252 -1.61 -5.34 18.17
N ILE A 253 -0.64 -6.09 17.64
CA ILE A 253 -0.20 -5.97 16.23
C ILE A 253 -1.36 -6.28 15.28
N ALA A 254 -2.06 -7.39 15.51
CA ALA A 254 -3.22 -7.79 14.71
C ALA A 254 -4.31 -6.72 14.70
N HIS A 255 -4.59 -6.13 15.87
CA HIS A 255 -5.57 -5.05 16.01
C HIS A 255 -5.10 -3.76 15.32
N MET A 256 -3.83 -3.40 15.45
CA MET A 256 -3.27 -2.22 14.80
C MET A 256 -3.39 -2.30 13.27
N GLY A 257 -3.19 -3.49 12.69
CA GLY A 257 -3.39 -3.72 11.26
C GLY A 257 -4.82 -3.42 10.77
N GLN A 258 -5.83 -3.53 11.64
CA GLN A 258 -7.20 -3.09 11.34
C GLN A 258 -7.35 -1.58 11.52
N LEU A 259 -6.85 -1.05 12.64
CA LEU A 259 -6.96 0.36 13.00
C LEU A 259 -6.35 1.30 11.96
N LEU A 260 -5.27 0.89 11.30
CA LEU A 260 -4.57 1.68 10.28
C LEU A 260 -5.49 2.21 9.17
N LEU A 261 -6.49 1.42 8.79
CA LEU A 261 -7.36 1.73 7.64
C LEU A 261 -8.71 2.32 8.05
N THR A 262 -9.06 2.26 9.34
CA THR A 262 -10.29 2.85 9.87
C THR A 262 -10.33 4.36 9.71
N GLU A 263 -11.52 4.93 9.51
CA GLU A 263 -11.68 6.34 9.14
C GLU A 263 -11.04 7.35 10.11
N SER A 264 -11.12 7.08 11.42
CA SER A 264 -10.56 7.95 12.46
C SER A 264 -9.04 8.07 12.40
N ASN A 265 -8.35 6.96 12.10
CA ASN A 265 -6.88 6.92 12.07
C ASN A 265 -6.32 7.22 10.68
N ARG A 266 -7.09 6.93 9.61
CA ARG A 266 -6.74 7.25 8.23
C ARG A 266 -6.31 8.71 8.08
N ASN A 267 -7.05 9.62 8.70
CA ASN A 267 -6.74 11.05 8.63
C ASN A 267 -5.38 11.38 9.28
N ARG A 268 -5.05 10.77 10.42
CA ARG A 268 -3.76 10.97 11.10
C ARG A 268 -2.60 10.49 10.23
N TYR A 269 -2.66 9.28 9.69
CA TYR A 269 -1.56 8.74 8.88
C TYR A 269 -1.40 9.45 7.54
N ILE A 270 -2.50 9.85 6.88
CA ILE A 270 -2.43 10.69 5.68
C ILE A 270 -1.80 12.05 6.02
N GLN A 271 -2.13 12.64 7.17
CA GLN A 271 -1.49 13.88 7.62
C GLN A 271 0.00 13.71 7.88
N ILE A 272 0.42 12.58 8.46
CA ILE A 272 1.85 12.25 8.61
C ILE A 272 2.54 12.29 7.24
N ILE A 273 2.01 11.60 6.22
CA ILE A 273 2.60 11.60 4.87
C ILE A 273 2.64 13.02 4.27
N ARG A 274 1.56 13.79 4.43
CA ARG A 274 1.47 15.16 3.90
C ARG A 274 2.43 16.14 4.57
N SER A 275 2.76 15.91 5.84
CA SER A 275 3.67 16.77 6.61
C SER A 275 5.16 16.59 6.26
N ILE A 276 5.50 15.61 5.42
CA ILE A 276 6.88 15.32 5.03
C ILE A 276 7.30 16.31 3.93
N PRO A 277 8.30 17.18 4.17
CA PRO A 277 8.73 18.20 3.20
C PRO A 277 9.20 17.62 1.86
N GLU A 278 9.89 16.48 1.89
CA GLU A 278 10.38 15.79 0.70
C GLU A 278 9.23 15.29 -0.17
N VAL A 279 8.15 14.81 0.46
CA VAL A 279 6.94 14.39 -0.25
C VAL A 279 6.28 15.61 -0.91
N GLU A 280 6.15 16.73 -0.19
CA GLU A 280 5.60 17.96 -0.76
C GLU A 280 6.41 18.44 -1.97
N LEU A 281 7.73 18.59 -1.79
CA LEU A 281 8.65 19.01 -2.84
C LEU A 281 8.58 18.11 -4.07
N PHE A 282 8.57 16.79 -3.88
CA PHE A 282 8.44 15.83 -4.97
C PHE A 282 7.19 16.07 -5.81
N PHE A 283 6.02 16.25 -5.17
CA PHE A 283 4.77 16.49 -5.90
C PHE A 283 4.71 17.87 -6.55
N THR A 284 5.31 18.90 -5.95
CA THR A 284 5.46 20.21 -6.59
C THR A 284 6.31 20.12 -7.86
N LEU A 285 7.41 19.36 -7.84
CA LEU A 285 8.25 19.12 -9.01
C LEU A 285 7.52 18.30 -10.07
N LEU A 286 6.81 17.24 -9.67
CA LEU A 286 6.00 16.43 -10.59
C LEU A 286 4.92 17.25 -11.30
N TYR A 287 4.27 18.17 -10.59
CA TYR A 287 3.26 19.06 -11.18
C TYR A 287 3.86 20.11 -12.12
N SER A 288 5.08 20.59 -11.84
CA SER A 288 5.72 21.65 -12.63
C SER A 288 6.60 21.14 -13.77
N SER A 289 6.96 19.85 -13.79
CA SER A 289 7.78 19.25 -14.84
C SER A 289 7.05 19.20 -16.18
N THR A 290 7.67 19.67 -17.27
CA THR A 290 7.12 19.50 -18.62
C THR A 290 7.00 18.02 -19.00
N PRO A 291 5.90 17.57 -19.63
CA PRO A 291 5.77 16.20 -20.14
C PRO A 291 6.94 15.88 -21.09
N ALA A 292 7.52 14.69 -20.97
CA ALA A 292 8.51 14.22 -21.95
C ALA A 292 7.84 14.15 -23.34
N SER A 293 8.50 14.77 -24.33
CA SER A 293 8.01 14.85 -25.71
C SER A 293 8.11 13.52 -26.46
#